data_AF-E4SKP3-F1
#
_entry.id   AF-E4SKP3-F1
#
_cell.length_a   1.000
_cell.length_b   1.000
_cell.length_c   1.000
_cell.angle_alpha   90.00
_cell.angle_beta   90.00
_cell.angle_gamma   90.00
#
_symmetry.space_group_name_H-M   'P 1'
#
loop_
_entity.id
_entity.type
_entity.pdbx_description
1 polymer ?
#
loop_
_entity_poly.entity_id
_entity_poly.type
_entity_poly.pdbx_seq_one_letter_code
_entity_poly.pdbx_strand_id
1 'polypeptide(L)'
;MANDQLVLQINKINISPDKSYVKYNQNERGKVIDINVIDNDGINAYDLTNKKIRFVDEKEDNKLIIDDEADNPSHFTRANDTQGKFSYTFHDLVYQRSGIARFEIYTDSEHIDATANFEIQIENMTSTVVANESYISSLEGLVAHYRSTINTTETETNQLIDSLNKQITQAISDGKKSVADEVSSIKEIIQQMQTEYKSKSDTLAKLTSDWQTQTQTIQNSADDQLKRINENANSEIDKLKQDAANQLKSNQTANDAEINSVKQQLSDELAKVETDKTTAIQGITNARDKAISDATDKLTAKLQSIQADYDKWKTSTTGDFQTQIDKLSKELADDETDQASLRQAIDSAKEAVSKLHDVDFTVYAHKSDLANYYTKADTYNRTELDQKIDNAGKVKTVDGNSPDSNGNAVSKAVIYCDSPQAAYDASTKDKFHLYAYDMNNEAAEGYVAGQRVTIETLHNDIQTLQSQMSSKANTSDLANLGKVKTVNGNSPDSNGNVNVPAPDLSGYATKSDLATAGKMKTISVNGGAKVAPDANGNADITVATVDISGKADKTDITNLSNRITALEAEIADLKKSGIKLVGVTQAQYGALKTKDPNTIYVIGD
;
A
#
# COMPACT_ATOMS: atom_id res chain seq x y z
N MET A 1 99.96 122.02 -3.99
CA MET A 1 99.69 123.44 -3.65
C MET A 1 98.64 123.41 -2.56
N ALA A 2 98.75 124.23 -1.51
CA ALA A 2 97.68 124.31 -0.52
C ALA A 2 96.42 124.88 -1.20
N ASN A 3 95.25 124.30 -0.91
CA ASN A 3 93.98 124.87 -1.37
C ASN A 3 93.80 126.24 -0.72
N ASP A 4 93.09 127.14 -1.40
CA ASP A 4 92.66 128.39 -0.77
C ASP A 4 91.72 128.06 0.39
N GLN A 5 91.80 128.82 1.47
CA GLN A 5 91.02 128.56 2.69
C GLN A 5 90.14 129.77 3.00
N LEU A 6 88.85 129.51 3.23
CA LEU A 6 87.90 130.52 3.72
C LEU A 6 87.32 130.10 5.06
N VAL A 7 87.30 131.03 6.01
CA VAL A 7 86.51 130.91 7.23
C VAL A 7 85.29 131.78 7.06
N LEU A 8 84.11 131.16 6.98
CA LEU A 8 82.86 131.84 6.70
C LEU A 8 81.91 131.74 7.89
N GLN A 9 81.39 132.87 8.36
CA GLN A 9 80.42 132.90 9.47
C GLN A 9 78.99 132.73 8.95
N ILE A 10 78.12 132.01 9.67
CA ILE A 10 76.68 132.01 9.40
C ILE A 10 76.13 133.41 9.66
N ASN A 11 75.46 134.00 8.66
CA ASN A 11 74.99 135.38 8.74
C ASN A 11 73.45 135.43 8.74
N LYS A 12 72.84 135.67 9.91
CA LYS A 12 71.38 135.76 10.07
C LYS A 12 70.80 137.15 9.75
N ILE A 13 71.64 138.17 9.55
CA ILE A 13 71.25 139.55 9.23
C ILE A 13 72.31 140.15 8.29
N ASN A 14 71.91 140.72 7.15
CA ASN A 14 72.81 141.29 6.13
C ASN A 14 73.67 142.46 6.67
N ILE A 15 74.81 142.14 7.28
CA ILE A 15 75.88 143.07 7.64
C ILE A 15 77.17 142.46 7.11
N SER A 16 77.90 143.25 6.30
CA SER A 16 79.19 142.88 5.71
C SER A 16 80.31 143.05 6.75
N PRO A 17 80.93 141.98 7.27
CA PRO A 17 82.22 142.07 7.93
C PRO A 17 83.33 141.98 6.85
N ASP A 18 84.58 142.28 7.22
CA ASP A 18 85.74 142.43 6.34
C ASP A 18 85.80 141.46 5.13
N LYS A 19 85.99 142.03 3.93
CA LYS A 19 85.92 141.34 2.63
C LYS A 19 86.86 140.14 2.56
N SER A 20 86.30 138.93 2.63
CA SER A 20 86.97 137.71 2.18
C SER A 20 86.76 137.58 0.67
N TYR A 21 87.85 137.46 -0.10
CA TYR A 21 87.79 137.24 -1.53
C TYR A 21 88.78 136.16 -1.97
N VAL A 22 88.42 135.46 -3.05
CA VAL A 22 89.31 134.57 -3.78
C VAL A 22 89.47 135.05 -5.22
N LYS A 23 90.64 134.82 -5.81
CA LYS A 23 91.02 135.38 -7.11
C LYS A 23 91.50 134.28 -8.04
N TYR A 24 90.84 134.15 -9.18
CA TYR A 24 91.14 133.12 -10.20
C TYR A 24 91.14 133.72 -11.60
N ASN A 25 91.66 132.98 -12.59
CA ASN A 25 91.66 133.37 -14.00
C ASN A 25 90.54 132.65 -14.80
N GLN A 26 90.09 133.27 -15.90
CA GLN A 26 89.03 132.70 -16.76
C GLN A 26 89.31 131.30 -17.34
N ASN A 27 90.57 130.85 -17.40
CA ASN A 27 90.96 129.54 -17.95
C ASN A 27 91.26 128.48 -16.88
N GLU A 28 91.17 128.83 -15.60
CA GLU A 28 91.30 127.84 -14.52
C GLU A 28 90.00 127.03 -14.41
N ARG A 29 90.09 125.75 -14.07
CA ARG A 29 88.94 124.87 -13.80
C ARG A 29 89.27 123.95 -12.64
N GLY A 30 88.25 123.45 -11.95
CA GLY A 30 88.41 122.45 -10.89
C GLY A 30 89.22 122.88 -9.67
N LYS A 31 89.39 124.19 -9.41
CA LYS A 31 89.95 124.67 -8.14
C LYS A 31 89.06 124.25 -6.99
N VAL A 32 89.73 123.79 -5.95
CA VAL A 32 89.12 123.36 -4.70
C VAL A 32 89.43 124.40 -3.64
N ILE A 33 88.40 124.81 -2.91
CA ILE A 33 88.50 125.72 -1.78
C ILE A 33 88.12 124.97 -0.50
N ASP A 34 88.93 125.10 0.54
CA ASP A 34 88.62 124.54 1.85
C ASP A 34 87.83 125.57 2.66
N ILE A 35 86.62 125.21 3.07
CA ILE A 35 85.68 126.05 3.79
C ILE A 35 85.61 125.58 5.25
N ASN A 36 85.71 126.53 6.16
CA ASN A 36 85.44 126.33 7.59
C ASN A 36 84.30 127.26 8.02
N VAL A 37 83.15 126.69 8.32
CA VAL A 37 81.95 127.45 8.72
C VAL A 37 81.90 127.61 10.22
N ILE A 38 81.75 128.85 10.68
CA ILE A 38 81.56 129.20 12.10
C ILE A 38 80.15 129.75 12.32
N ASP A 39 79.59 129.53 13.51
CA ASP A 39 78.22 129.95 13.85
C ASP A 39 78.12 131.48 13.97
N ASN A 40 76.91 132.02 14.04
CA ASN A 40 76.63 133.46 14.11
C ASN A 40 77.20 134.14 15.37
N ASP A 41 77.71 133.38 16.34
CA ASP A 41 78.47 133.93 17.47
C ASP A 41 79.92 134.32 17.13
N GLY A 42 80.41 133.95 15.95
CA GLY A 42 81.74 134.27 15.44
C GLY A 42 82.89 133.51 16.13
N ILE A 43 82.60 132.55 17.01
CA ILE A 43 83.61 131.83 17.79
C ILE A 43 83.48 130.31 17.64
N ASN A 44 82.26 129.77 17.66
CA ASN A 44 82.03 128.32 17.62
C ASN A 44 81.94 127.80 16.18
N ALA A 45 82.34 126.55 15.97
CA ALA A 45 82.17 125.88 14.68
C ALA A 45 80.69 125.56 14.41
N TYR A 46 80.25 125.69 13.15
CA TYR A 46 78.87 125.39 12.77
C TYR A 46 78.72 123.92 12.36
N ASP A 47 77.86 123.16 13.05
CA ASP A 47 77.67 121.72 12.79
C ASP A 47 76.85 121.47 11.51
N LEU A 48 77.45 120.78 10.53
CA LEU A 48 76.86 120.44 9.24
C LEU A 48 76.18 119.06 9.22
N THR A 49 76.16 118.33 10.35
CA THR A 49 75.60 116.97 10.44
C THR A 49 74.13 116.96 10.01
N ASN A 50 73.79 116.03 9.09
CA ASN A 50 72.45 115.88 8.49
C ASN A 50 71.91 117.13 7.76
N LYS A 51 72.79 118.04 7.34
CA LYS A 51 72.44 119.20 6.50
C LYS A 51 72.93 118.98 5.08
N LYS A 52 72.36 119.67 4.10
CA LYS A 52 72.83 119.74 2.71
C LYS A 52 73.41 121.12 2.42
N ILE A 53 74.47 121.16 1.62
CA ILE A 53 75.15 122.40 1.26
C ILE A 53 74.82 122.72 -0.20
N ARG A 54 74.44 123.97 -0.46
CA ARG A 54 74.25 124.54 -1.79
C ARG A 54 75.24 125.66 -1.96
N PHE A 55 76.02 125.62 -3.03
CA PHE A 55 76.81 126.75 -3.46
C PHE A 55 75.96 127.69 -4.32
N VAL A 56 76.01 128.98 -4.02
CA VAL A 56 75.33 130.02 -4.78
C VAL A 56 76.33 131.10 -5.14
N ASP A 57 76.43 131.44 -6.41
CA ASP A 57 77.28 132.52 -6.93
C ASP A 57 76.50 133.42 -7.86
N GLU A 58 76.29 134.65 -7.41
CA GLU A 58 75.58 135.70 -8.13
C GLU A 58 76.60 136.55 -8.89
N LYS A 59 76.59 136.40 -10.22
CA LYS A 59 77.50 137.09 -11.13
C LYS A 59 77.13 138.56 -11.30
N GLU A 60 78.12 139.38 -11.65
CA GLU A 60 77.94 140.82 -11.93
C GLU A 60 76.91 141.13 -13.05
N ASP A 61 76.55 140.16 -13.91
CA ASP A 61 75.52 140.29 -14.95
C ASP A 61 74.15 139.75 -14.52
N ASN A 62 73.91 139.60 -13.22
CA ASN A 62 72.70 139.04 -12.61
C ASN A 62 72.39 137.59 -12.99
N LYS A 63 73.39 136.84 -13.48
CA LYS A 63 73.27 135.38 -13.62
C LYS A 63 73.57 134.70 -12.30
N LEU A 64 72.82 133.64 -12.03
CA LEU A 64 72.95 132.86 -10.82
C LEU A 64 73.49 131.47 -11.17
N ILE A 65 74.56 131.07 -10.48
CA ILE A 65 75.01 129.68 -10.46
C ILE A 65 74.51 129.08 -9.16
N ILE A 66 73.80 127.95 -9.28
CA ILE A 66 73.37 127.13 -8.16
C ILE A 66 73.97 125.75 -8.36
N ASP A 67 74.63 125.24 -7.34
CA ASP A 67 75.20 123.90 -7.35
C ASP A 67 74.88 123.18 -6.03
N ASP A 68 74.13 122.10 -6.15
CA ASP A 68 73.57 121.34 -5.03
C ASP A 68 74.39 120.10 -4.72
N GLU A 69 74.72 119.89 -3.44
CA GLU A 69 75.39 118.66 -2.98
C GLU A 69 74.59 117.39 -3.30
N ALA A 70 73.25 117.47 -3.40
CA ALA A 70 72.40 116.32 -3.73
C ALA A 70 72.53 115.88 -5.19
N ASP A 71 72.61 116.85 -6.11
CA ASP A 71 72.65 116.59 -7.55
C ASP A 71 74.09 116.37 -8.03
N ASN A 72 75.06 117.07 -7.43
CA ASN A 72 76.47 117.02 -7.79
C ASN A 72 77.37 116.70 -6.56
N PRO A 73 77.21 115.52 -5.93
CA PRO A 73 77.94 115.18 -4.71
C PRO A 73 79.46 115.15 -4.88
N SER A 74 79.96 115.01 -6.12
CA SER A 74 81.40 115.03 -6.40
C SER A 74 82.06 116.41 -6.22
N HIS A 75 81.29 117.51 -6.22
CA HIS A 75 81.85 118.85 -6.01
C HIS A 75 82.07 119.18 -4.53
N PHE A 76 81.39 118.48 -3.62
CA PHE A 76 81.44 118.73 -2.18
C PHE A 76 82.15 117.57 -1.48
N THR A 77 83.28 117.86 -0.84
CA THR A 77 83.99 116.87 -0.02
C THR A 77 83.88 117.27 1.45
N ARG A 78 83.08 116.54 2.21
CA ARG A 78 82.93 116.78 3.66
C ARG A 78 84.17 116.31 4.41
N ALA A 79 84.85 117.23 5.08
CA ALA A 79 86.07 116.95 5.82
C ALA A 79 85.79 116.66 7.29
N ASN A 80 84.94 117.47 7.94
CA ASN A 80 84.46 117.24 9.30
C ASN A 80 83.19 118.07 9.58
N ASP A 81 82.04 117.41 9.54
CA ASP A 81 80.73 118.06 9.67
C ASP A 81 80.55 118.74 11.03
N THR A 82 80.93 118.08 12.12
CA THR A 82 80.80 118.63 13.48
C THR A 82 81.69 119.86 13.73
N GLN A 83 82.66 120.11 12.85
CA GLN A 83 83.52 121.30 12.89
C GLN A 83 83.23 122.28 11.73
N GLY A 84 82.17 122.07 10.96
CA GLY A 84 81.80 122.96 9.85
C GLY A 84 82.78 122.95 8.68
N LYS A 85 83.58 121.89 8.52
CA LYS A 85 84.66 121.83 7.51
C LYS A 85 84.28 120.99 6.31
N PHE A 86 84.34 121.59 5.14
CA PHE A 86 84.19 120.90 3.85
C PHE A 86 85.04 121.59 2.79
N SER A 87 85.32 120.90 1.69
CA SER A 87 85.94 121.48 0.52
C SER A 87 84.94 121.54 -0.62
N TYR A 88 84.96 122.62 -1.41
CA TYR A 88 84.13 122.77 -2.58
C TYR A 88 85.00 122.90 -3.83
N THR A 89 84.71 122.10 -4.85
CA THR A 89 85.29 122.25 -6.19
C THR A 89 84.42 123.18 -6.99
N PHE A 90 84.95 124.34 -7.39
CA PHE A 90 84.16 125.32 -8.15
C PHE A 90 83.64 124.73 -9.46
N HIS A 91 82.33 124.85 -9.68
CA HIS A 91 81.71 124.56 -10.97
C HIS A 91 82.38 125.36 -12.09
N ASP A 92 82.56 124.76 -13.27
CA ASP A 92 83.22 125.38 -14.43
C ASP A 92 82.66 126.75 -14.87
N LEU A 93 81.40 127.05 -14.54
CA LEU A 93 80.76 128.33 -14.86
C LEU A 93 81.23 129.47 -13.94
N VAL A 94 81.78 129.16 -12.76
CA VAL A 94 82.29 130.15 -11.79
C VAL A 94 83.40 130.99 -12.41
N TYR A 95 84.26 130.37 -13.21
CA TYR A 95 85.41 131.03 -13.84
C TYR A 95 85.05 131.94 -15.00
N GLN A 96 83.77 132.05 -15.40
CA GLN A 96 83.42 132.91 -16.54
C GLN A 96 83.47 134.39 -16.20
N ARG A 97 83.13 134.77 -14.95
CA ARG A 97 83.03 136.18 -14.53
C ARG A 97 83.10 136.32 -13.00
N SER A 98 83.52 137.49 -12.52
CA SER A 98 83.46 137.80 -11.10
C SER A 98 82.02 137.78 -10.57
N GLY A 99 81.87 137.47 -9.29
CA GLY A 99 80.58 137.37 -8.62
C GLY A 99 80.69 137.37 -7.11
N ILE A 100 79.54 137.43 -6.44
CA ILE A 100 79.41 137.33 -5.00
C ILE A 100 78.82 135.96 -4.69
N ALA A 101 79.55 135.16 -3.93
CA ALA A 101 79.18 133.80 -3.60
C ALA A 101 78.88 133.61 -2.11
N ARG A 102 78.08 132.59 -1.82
CA ARG A 102 77.77 132.12 -0.47
C ARG A 102 77.46 130.62 -0.51
N PHE A 103 77.49 130.01 0.66
CA PHE A 103 76.95 128.66 0.85
C PHE A 103 75.64 128.76 1.62
N GLU A 104 74.59 128.16 1.07
CA GLU A 104 73.30 128.01 1.70
C GLU A 104 73.18 126.61 2.28
N ILE A 105 72.58 126.50 3.47
CA ILE A 105 72.50 125.27 4.24
C ILE A 105 71.04 124.87 4.37
N TYR A 106 70.73 123.65 3.97
CA TYR A 106 69.38 123.09 3.92
C TYR A 106 69.26 121.85 4.81
N THR A 107 68.03 121.54 5.21
CA THR A 107 67.61 120.15 5.50
C THR A 107 66.94 119.57 4.24
N ASP A 108 66.47 118.33 4.27
CA ASP A 108 65.86 117.66 3.10
C ASP A 108 64.71 118.44 2.44
N SER A 109 64.12 119.45 3.11
CA SER A 109 63.02 120.25 2.54
C SER A 109 62.99 121.74 2.93
N GLU A 110 63.92 122.25 3.75
CA GLU A 110 63.89 123.64 4.25
C GLU A 110 65.27 124.31 4.23
N HIS A 111 65.34 125.56 3.76
CA HIS A 111 66.52 126.42 3.90
C HIS A 111 66.68 126.83 5.37
N ILE A 112 67.80 126.46 5.98
CA ILE A 112 68.06 126.68 7.40
C ILE A 112 68.83 127.98 7.63
N ASP A 113 69.97 128.14 6.97
CA ASP A 113 70.91 129.22 7.22
C ASP A 113 71.79 129.46 5.99
N ALA A 114 72.46 130.61 5.92
CA ALA A 114 73.43 130.91 4.86
C ALA A 114 74.72 131.48 5.46
N THR A 115 75.85 131.21 4.81
CA THR A 115 77.12 131.84 5.16
C THR A 115 77.13 133.32 4.77
N ALA A 116 78.05 134.08 5.36
CA ALA A 116 78.44 135.38 4.85
C ALA A 116 78.88 135.26 3.39
N ASN A 117 78.62 136.33 2.64
CA ASN A 117 79.04 136.44 1.25
C ASN A 117 80.57 136.60 1.17
N PHE A 118 81.17 136.03 0.13
CA PHE A 118 82.55 136.24 -0.25
C PHE A 118 82.66 136.58 -1.74
N GLU A 119 83.67 137.34 -2.12
CA GLU A 119 83.84 137.79 -3.50
C GLU A 119 84.72 136.80 -4.27
N ILE A 120 84.26 136.38 -5.45
CA ILE A 120 85.07 135.60 -6.39
C ILE A 120 85.47 136.56 -7.51
N GLN A 121 86.75 136.92 -7.56
CA GLN A 121 87.31 137.78 -8.60
C GLN A 121 87.87 136.92 -9.73
N ILE A 122 87.31 137.08 -10.92
CA ILE A 122 87.80 136.43 -12.13
C ILE A 122 88.57 137.45 -12.96
N GLU A 123 89.86 137.23 -13.11
CA GLU A 123 90.69 138.00 -14.03
C GLU A 123 90.43 137.55 -15.47
N ASN A 124 90.03 138.51 -16.30
CA ASN A 124 89.76 138.29 -17.72
C ASN A 124 91.07 138.00 -18.45
N MET A 125 91.23 136.77 -18.95
CA MET A 125 92.32 136.40 -19.84
C MET A 125 91.79 136.31 -21.27
N THR A 126 92.41 137.06 -22.18
CA THR A 126 92.11 137.04 -23.61
C THR A 126 92.48 135.69 -24.25
N SER A 127 91.65 134.65 -24.13
CA SER A 127 91.59 133.55 -25.11
C SER A 127 90.42 132.58 -24.84
N THR A 128 89.50 132.46 -25.79
CA THR A 128 88.32 131.57 -25.79
C THR A 128 88.57 130.25 -26.53
N VAL A 129 88.29 129.09 -25.90
CA VAL A 129 87.81 127.86 -26.58
C VAL A 129 86.92 127.05 -25.62
N VAL A 130 85.70 126.69 -26.04
CA VAL A 130 84.77 125.79 -25.32
C VAL A 130 84.76 124.44 -26.05
N ALA A 131 84.89 123.31 -25.34
CA ALA A 131 84.99 121.96 -25.92
C ALA A 131 83.61 121.31 -26.22
N ASN A 132 83.50 120.56 -27.34
CA ASN A 132 82.26 120.01 -27.90
C ASN A 132 82.35 118.49 -28.22
N GLU A 133 82.77 117.64 -27.26
CA GLU A 133 82.97 116.19 -27.49
C GLU A 133 81.93 115.24 -26.83
N SER A 134 80.88 115.75 -26.17
CA SER A 134 80.04 114.90 -25.28
C SER A 134 78.79 114.22 -25.89
N TYR A 135 78.26 114.63 -27.04
CA TYR A 135 76.93 114.16 -27.50
C TYR A 135 76.93 112.90 -28.38
N ILE A 136 77.99 112.64 -29.14
CA ILE A 136 78.02 111.51 -30.12
C ILE A 136 78.20 110.16 -29.40
N SER A 137 79.07 110.08 -28.39
CA SER A 137 79.34 108.86 -27.64
C SER A 137 78.11 108.36 -26.84
N SER A 138 77.32 109.27 -26.27
CA SER A 138 76.09 108.93 -25.55
C SER A 138 75.02 108.34 -26.49
N LEU A 139 74.92 108.84 -27.73
CA LEU A 139 73.99 108.30 -28.74
C LEU A 139 74.43 106.91 -29.23
N GLU A 140 75.73 106.66 -29.41
CA GLU A 140 76.25 105.33 -29.77
C GLU A 140 76.00 104.30 -28.65
N GLY A 141 76.19 104.69 -27.39
CA GLY A 141 75.85 103.87 -26.23
C GLY A 141 74.36 103.51 -26.17
N LEU A 142 73.48 104.46 -26.48
CA LEU A 142 72.03 104.22 -26.53
C LEU A 142 71.64 103.23 -27.65
N VAL A 143 72.22 103.36 -28.84
CA VAL A 143 71.99 102.44 -29.96
C VAL A 143 72.47 101.02 -29.61
N ALA A 144 73.64 100.90 -28.99
CA ALA A 144 74.17 99.61 -28.55
C ALA A 144 73.26 98.94 -27.50
N HIS A 145 72.76 99.73 -26.54
CA HIS A 145 71.81 99.25 -25.53
C HIS A 145 70.53 98.69 -26.17
N TYR A 146 69.86 99.45 -27.05
CA TYR A 146 68.64 98.96 -27.71
C TYR A 146 68.88 97.72 -28.58
N ARG A 147 70.00 97.65 -29.31
CA ARG A 147 70.37 96.45 -30.08
C ARG A 147 70.55 95.23 -29.18
N SER A 148 71.23 95.39 -28.04
CA SER A 148 71.40 94.33 -27.06
C SER A 148 70.05 93.87 -26.50
N THR A 149 69.19 94.81 -26.10
CA THR A 149 67.86 94.50 -25.56
C THR A 149 67.01 93.74 -26.57
N ILE A 150 66.99 94.17 -27.84
CA ILE A 150 66.27 93.48 -28.92
C ILE A 150 66.78 92.04 -29.09
N ASN A 151 68.10 91.86 -29.18
CA ASN A 151 68.69 90.53 -29.34
C ASN A 151 68.39 89.60 -28.15
N THR A 152 68.44 90.14 -26.93
CA THR A 152 68.08 89.39 -25.72
C THR A 152 66.61 89.00 -25.75
N THR A 153 65.70 89.93 -26.04
CA THR A 153 64.26 89.66 -26.12
C THR A 153 63.93 88.65 -27.22
N GLU A 154 64.57 88.72 -28.39
CA GLU A 154 64.39 87.74 -29.47
C GLU A 154 64.84 86.34 -29.03
N THR A 155 65.99 86.25 -28.35
CA THR A 155 66.51 84.99 -27.82
C THR A 155 65.56 84.38 -26.79
N GLU A 156 65.11 85.17 -25.81
CA GLU A 156 64.18 84.73 -24.76
C GLU A 156 62.83 84.30 -25.35
N THR A 157 62.32 85.04 -26.34
CA THR A 157 61.07 84.70 -27.04
C THR A 157 61.20 83.37 -27.78
N ASN A 158 62.30 83.15 -28.51
CA ASN A 158 62.53 81.90 -29.23
C ASN A 158 62.67 80.71 -28.25
N GLN A 159 63.35 80.89 -27.12
CA GLN A 159 63.44 79.85 -26.08
C GLN A 159 62.08 79.50 -25.47
N LEU A 160 61.22 80.51 -25.25
CA LEU A 160 59.86 80.28 -24.78
C LEU A 160 59.03 79.50 -25.82
N ILE A 161 59.12 79.86 -27.10
CA ILE A 161 58.46 79.16 -28.21
C ILE A 161 58.90 77.69 -28.26
N ASP A 162 60.21 77.43 -28.18
CA ASP A 162 60.75 76.06 -28.20
C ASP A 162 60.29 75.25 -26.99
N SER A 163 60.27 75.86 -25.80
CA SER A 163 59.76 75.23 -24.58
C SER A 163 58.29 74.87 -24.69
N LEU A 164 57.46 75.80 -25.18
CA LEU A 164 56.03 75.56 -25.40
C LEU A 164 55.80 74.46 -26.44
N ASN A 165 56.51 74.49 -27.56
CA ASN A 165 56.42 73.46 -28.60
C ASN A 165 56.80 72.07 -28.07
N LYS A 166 57.83 71.98 -27.24
CA LYS A 166 58.24 70.73 -26.60
C LYS A 166 57.18 70.21 -25.63
N GLN A 167 56.62 71.08 -24.78
CA GLN A 167 55.55 70.71 -23.85
C GLN A 167 54.28 70.26 -24.57
N ILE A 168 53.87 70.97 -25.63
CA ILE A 168 52.73 70.60 -26.46
C ILE A 168 52.96 69.23 -27.12
N THR A 169 54.14 69.01 -27.69
CA THR A 169 54.49 67.73 -28.33
C THR A 169 54.46 66.58 -27.32
N GLN A 170 55.00 66.80 -26.12
CA GLN A 170 54.99 65.80 -25.05
C GLN A 170 53.56 65.50 -24.59
N ALA A 171 52.73 66.53 -24.35
CA ALA A 171 51.34 66.35 -23.95
C ALA A 171 50.52 65.59 -25.01
N ILE A 172 50.76 65.86 -26.31
CA ILE A 172 50.14 65.11 -27.40
C ILE A 172 50.60 63.65 -27.39
N SER A 173 51.90 63.39 -27.17
CA SER A 173 52.46 62.04 -27.11
C SER A 173 51.88 61.25 -25.93
N ASP A 174 51.86 61.86 -24.74
CA ASP A 174 51.33 61.24 -23.52
C ASP A 174 49.82 60.98 -23.64
N GLY A 175 49.07 61.94 -24.20
CA GLY A 175 47.65 61.76 -24.48
C GLY A 175 47.38 60.60 -25.45
N LYS A 176 48.15 60.50 -26.55
CA LYS A 176 48.06 59.37 -27.49
C LYS A 176 48.36 58.03 -26.81
N LYS A 177 49.39 57.99 -25.96
CA LYS A 177 49.77 56.79 -25.22
C LYS A 177 48.67 56.38 -24.22
N SER A 178 48.14 57.33 -23.45
CA SER A 178 47.06 57.07 -22.49
C SER A 178 45.83 56.48 -23.18
N VAL A 179 45.41 57.07 -24.31
CA VAL A 179 44.27 56.56 -25.09
C VAL A 179 44.56 55.16 -25.65
N ALA A 180 45.77 54.90 -26.15
CA ALA A 180 46.14 53.58 -26.66
C ALA A 180 46.16 52.51 -25.57
N ASP A 181 46.64 52.84 -24.37
CA ASP A 181 46.68 51.97 -23.21
C ASP A 181 45.23 51.64 -22.73
N GLU A 182 44.34 52.64 -22.67
CA GLU A 182 42.91 52.44 -22.36
C GLU A 182 42.20 51.56 -23.39
N VAL A 183 42.39 51.81 -24.68
CA VAL A 183 41.81 50.99 -25.76
C VAL A 183 42.28 49.54 -25.67
N SER A 184 43.56 49.32 -25.33
CA SER A 184 44.12 47.98 -25.16
C SER A 184 43.48 47.26 -23.97
N SER A 185 43.34 47.96 -22.83
CA SER A 185 42.68 47.42 -21.64
C SER A 185 41.21 47.05 -21.90
N ILE A 186 40.46 47.93 -22.58
CA ILE A 186 39.06 47.65 -22.96
C ILE A 186 38.98 46.42 -23.88
N LYS A 187 39.91 46.28 -24.83
CA LYS A 187 39.95 45.13 -25.74
C LYS A 187 40.19 43.81 -24.98
N GLU A 188 41.09 43.81 -24.01
CA GLU A 188 41.34 42.65 -23.16
C GLU A 188 40.10 42.27 -22.35
N ILE A 189 39.40 43.25 -21.77
CA ILE A 189 38.15 43.02 -21.03
C ILE A 189 37.09 42.40 -21.94
N ILE A 190 36.92 42.91 -23.17
CA ILE A 190 35.97 42.36 -24.15
C ILE A 190 36.32 40.91 -24.49
N GLN A 191 37.60 40.60 -24.71
CA GLN A 191 38.04 39.23 -25.01
C GLN A 191 37.78 38.26 -23.84
N GLN A 192 38.00 38.71 -22.60
CA GLN A 192 37.67 37.93 -21.41
C GLN A 192 36.17 37.67 -21.30
N MET A 193 35.33 38.69 -21.50
CA MET A 193 33.87 38.54 -21.49
C MET A 193 33.39 37.57 -22.59
N GLN A 194 33.94 37.67 -23.80
CA GLN A 194 33.61 36.74 -24.89
C GLN A 194 33.97 35.30 -24.55
N THR A 195 35.13 35.09 -23.94
CA THR A 195 35.59 33.76 -23.52
C THR A 195 34.70 33.19 -22.40
N GLU A 196 34.36 34.00 -21.40
CA GLU A 196 33.46 33.57 -20.32
C GLU A 196 32.06 33.24 -20.87
N TYR A 197 31.51 34.08 -21.75
CA TYR A 197 30.22 33.84 -22.38
C TYR A 197 30.21 32.52 -23.17
N LYS A 198 31.25 32.26 -23.97
CA LYS A 198 31.42 31.01 -24.72
C LYS A 198 31.45 29.81 -23.78
N SER A 199 32.23 29.87 -22.71
CA SER A 199 32.34 28.79 -21.72
C SER A 199 31.00 28.50 -21.02
N LYS A 200 30.25 29.54 -20.63
CA LYS A 200 28.90 29.38 -20.07
C LYS A 200 27.93 28.78 -21.08
N SER A 201 27.97 29.23 -22.33
CA SER A 201 27.14 28.69 -23.42
C SER A 201 27.40 27.20 -23.64
N ASP A 202 28.67 26.79 -23.68
CA ASP A 202 29.06 25.39 -23.85
C ASP A 202 28.62 24.53 -22.65
N THR A 203 28.73 25.08 -21.44
CA THR A 203 28.25 24.42 -20.21
C THR A 203 26.74 24.22 -20.24
N LEU A 204 25.97 25.22 -20.70
CA LEU A 204 24.52 25.13 -20.81
C LEU A 204 24.09 24.11 -21.88
N ALA A 205 24.79 24.08 -23.02
CA ALA A 205 24.55 23.10 -24.07
C ALA A 205 24.81 21.67 -23.56
N LYS A 206 25.89 21.47 -22.81
CA LYS A 206 26.20 20.18 -22.18
C LYS A 206 25.15 19.78 -21.16
N LEU A 207 24.76 20.69 -20.27
CA LEU A 207 23.71 20.44 -19.27
C LEU A 207 22.39 20.03 -19.94
N THR A 208 22.03 20.68 -21.05
CA THR A 208 20.83 20.36 -21.83
C THR A 208 20.92 18.94 -22.41
N SER A 209 22.06 18.58 -23.00
CA SER A 209 22.30 17.24 -23.55
C SER A 209 22.31 16.15 -22.47
N ASP A 210 22.95 16.40 -21.33
CA ASP A 210 23.01 15.48 -20.20
C ASP A 210 21.60 15.24 -19.64
N TRP A 211 20.78 16.28 -19.52
CA TRP A 211 19.40 16.17 -19.06
C TRP A 211 18.50 15.39 -20.02
N GLN A 212 18.63 15.62 -21.33
CA GLN A 212 17.93 14.83 -22.35
C GLN A 212 18.32 13.35 -22.29
N THR A 213 19.61 13.06 -22.15
CA THR A 213 20.13 11.69 -22.03
C THR A 213 19.62 11.00 -20.76
N GLN A 214 19.63 11.72 -19.63
CA GLN A 214 19.13 11.21 -18.37
C GLN A 214 17.63 10.93 -18.42
N THR A 215 16.85 11.82 -19.05
CA THR A 215 15.41 11.63 -19.26
C THR A 215 15.12 10.38 -20.08
N GLN A 216 15.85 10.18 -21.20
CA GLN A 216 15.70 8.98 -22.02
C GLN A 216 16.09 7.70 -21.26
N THR A 217 17.14 7.76 -20.45
CA THR A 217 17.60 6.61 -19.64
C THR A 217 16.54 6.19 -18.63
N ILE A 218 15.94 7.16 -17.93
CA ILE A 218 14.87 6.91 -16.97
C ILE A 218 13.66 6.31 -17.68
N GLN A 219 13.28 6.87 -18.84
CA GLN A 219 12.12 6.40 -19.59
C GLN A 219 12.31 4.96 -20.09
N ASN A 220 13.46 4.65 -20.68
CA ASN A 220 13.78 3.28 -21.10
C ASN A 220 13.80 2.29 -19.91
N SER A 221 14.35 2.71 -18.77
CA SER A 221 14.37 1.87 -17.57
C SER A 221 12.96 1.60 -17.03
N ALA A 222 12.06 2.59 -17.09
CA ALA A 222 10.67 2.44 -16.67
C ALA A 222 9.91 1.51 -17.61
N ASP A 223 10.09 1.65 -18.92
CA ASP A 223 9.48 0.78 -19.94
C ASP A 223 9.95 -0.68 -19.79
N ASP A 224 11.24 -0.90 -19.54
CA ASP A 224 11.81 -2.23 -19.27
C ASP A 224 11.25 -2.85 -17.99
N GLN A 225 11.04 -2.05 -16.94
CA GLN A 225 10.42 -2.52 -15.70
C GLN A 225 8.96 -2.91 -15.93
N LEU A 226 8.20 -2.08 -16.64
CA LEU A 226 6.80 -2.35 -16.96
C LEU A 226 6.66 -3.62 -17.80
N LYS A 227 7.55 -3.82 -18.78
CA LYS A 227 7.60 -5.02 -19.60
C LYS A 227 7.83 -6.28 -18.76
N ARG A 228 8.83 -6.27 -17.87
CA ARG A 228 9.13 -7.41 -16.98
C ARG A 228 7.99 -7.72 -16.03
N ILE A 229 7.34 -6.70 -15.48
CA ILE A 229 6.17 -6.88 -14.61
C ILE A 229 5.05 -7.58 -15.39
N ASN A 230 4.76 -7.13 -16.61
CA ASN A 230 3.73 -7.75 -17.45
C ASN A 230 4.07 -9.19 -17.84
N GLU A 231 5.33 -9.47 -18.21
CA GLU A 231 5.79 -10.82 -18.54
C GLU A 231 5.67 -11.77 -17.33
N ASN A 232 6.10 -11.33 -16.15
CA ASN A 232 6.00 -12.12 -14.92
C ASN A 232 4.55 -12.38 -14.52
N ALA A 233 3.70 -11.34 -14.55
CA ALA A 233 2.29 -11.46 -14.21
C ALA A 233 1.56 -12.43 -15.15
N ASN A 234 1.82 -12.36 -16.46
CA ASN A 234 1.24 -13.28 -17.43
C ASN A 234 1.72 -14.72 -17.21
N SER A 235 3.01 -14.92 -16.92
CA SER A 235 3.54 -16.26 -16.63
C SER A 235 2.91 -16.86 -15.37
N GLU A 236 2.66 -16.06 -14.34
CA GLU A 236 2.05 -16.52 -13.10
C GLU A 236 0.55 -16.84 -13.28
N ILE A 237 -0.16 -16.02 -14.08
CA ILE A 237 -1.55 -16.30 -14.49
C ILE A 237 -1.64 -17.63 -15.25
N ASP A 238 -0.74 -17.90 -16.18
CA ASP A 238 -0.76 -19.13 -16.96
C ASP A 238 -0.45 -20.36 -16.11
N LYS A 239 0.48 -20.22 -15.16
CA LYS A 239 0.74 -21.26 -14.16
C LYS A 239 -0.49 -21.55 -13.29
N LEU A 240 -1.17 -20.51 -12.78
CA LEU A 240 -2.39 -20.67 -12.00
C LEU A 240 -3.51 -21.35 -12.81
N LYS A 241 -3.68 -21.02 -14.10
CA LYS A 241 -4.63 -21.71 -14.98
C LYS A 241 -4.29 -23.19 -15.13
N GLN A 242 -3.01 -23.51 -15.30
CA GLN A 242 -2.55 -24.89 -15.44
C GLN A 242 -2.76 -25.68 -14.14
N ASP A 243 -2.39 -25.11 -13.00
CA ASP A 243 -2.58 -25.74 -11.69
C ASP A 243 -4.08 -25.96 -11.39
N ALA A 244 -4.94 -24.99 -11.70
CA ALA A 244 -6.38 -25.13 -11.58
C ALA A 244 -6.94 -26.25 -12.50
N ALA A 245 -6.48 -26.32 -13.75
CA ALA A 245 -6.88 -27.38 -14.67
C ALA A 245 -6.43 -28.77 -14.19
N ASN A 246 -5.21 -28.88 -13.65
CA ASN A 246 -4.68 -30.12 -13.08
C ASN A 246 -5.48 -30.55 -11.83
N GLN A 247 -5.85 -29.60 -10.96
CA GLN A 247 -6.66 -29.89 -9.79
C GLN A 247 -8.07 -30.35 -10.17
N LEU A 248 -8.71 -29.70 -11.15
CA LEU A 248 -10.02 -30.10 -11.65
C LEU A 248 -9.98 -31.53 -12.19
N LYS A 249 -8.95 -31.88 -12.96
CA LYS A 249 -8.76 -33.22 -13.50
C LYS A 249 -8.51 -34.27 -12.41
N SER A 250 -7.75 -33.93 -11.38
CA SER A 250 -7.52 -34.82 -10.23
C SER A 250 -8.82 -35.05 -9.45
N ASN A 251 -9.59 -33.99 -9.17
CA ASN A 251 -10.89 -34.09 -8.51
C ASN A 251 -11.86 -34.95 -9.32
N GLN A 252 -11.90 -34.77 -10.63
CA GLN A 252 -12.76 -35.57 -11.51
C GLN A 252 -12.39 -37.04 -11.47
N THR A 253 -11.08 -37.36 -11.52
CA THR A 253 -10.57 -38.73 -11.41
C THR A 253 -10.93 -39.38 -10.06
N ALA A 254 -10.79 -38.63 -8.96
CA ALA A 254 -11.11 -39.10 -7.62
C ALA A 254 -12.62 -39.36 -7.47
N ASN A 255 -13.46 -38.44 -7.95
CA ASN A 255 -14.91 -38.60 -7.94
C ASN A 255 -15.36 -39.79 -8.79
N ASP A 256 -14.78 -39.99 -9.97
CA ASP A 256 -15.08 -41.14 -10.83
C ASP A 256 -14.71 -42.46 -10.13
N ALA A 257 -13.59 -42.51 -9.40
CA ALA A 257 -13.18 -43.66 -8.61
C ALA A 257 -14.16 -43.94 -7.46
N GLU A 258 -14.59 -42.91 -6.73
CA GLU A 258 -15.57 -43.03 -5.64
C GLU A 258 -16.93 -43.52 -6.16
N ILE A 259 -17.43 -42.94 -7.27
CA ILE A 259 -18.66 -43.38 -7.93
C ILE A 259 -18.57 -44.86 -8.32
N ASN A 260 -17.44 -45.29 -8.88
CA ASN A 260 -17.24 -46.70 -9.23
C ASN A 260 -17.21 -47.61 -8.00
N SER A 261 -16.61 -47.17 -6.90
CA SER A 261 -16.62 -47.91 -5.64
C SER A 261 -18.05 -48.07 -5.09
N VAL A 262 -18.83 -46.99 -5.05
CA VAL A 262 -20.23 -47.02 -4.61
C VAL A 262 -21.09 -47.91 -5.52
N LYS A 263 -20.88 -47.85 -6.84
CA LYS A 263 -21.57 -48.74 -7.79
C LYS A 263 -21.26 -50.21 -7.51
N GLN A 264 -20.00 -50.54 -7.22
CA GLN A 264 -19.61 -51.91 -6.89
C GLN A 264 -20.27 -52.37 -5.59
N GLN A 265 -20.21 -51.56 -4.53
CA GLN A 265 -20.86 -51.85 -3.25
C GLN A 265 -22.36 -52.10 -3.41
N LEU A 266 -23.04 -51.26 -4.21
CA LEU A 266 -24.47 -51.42 -4.48
C LEU A 266 -24.76 -52.72 -5.25
N SER A 267 -23.90 -53.07 -6.22
CA SER A 267 -24.00 -54.32 -6.97
C SER A 267 -23.83 -55.54 -6.06
N ASP A 268 -22.86 -55.49 -5.15
CA ASP A 268 -22.57 -56.59 -4.21
C ASP A 268 -23.73 -56.77 -3.20
N GLU A 269 -24.27 -55.67 -2.66
CA GLU A 269 -25.40 -55.73 -1.73
C GLU A 269 -26.67 -56.23 -2.43
N LEU A 270 -26.90 -55.84 -3.69
CA LEU A 270 -28.02 -56.36 -4.49
C LEU A 270 -27.88 -57.87 -4.73
N ALA A 271 -26.68 -58.35 -5.05
CA ALA A 271 -26.41 -59.78 -5.23
C ALA A 271 -26.66 -60.57 -3.95
N LYS A 272 -26.29 -60.00 -2.79
CA LYS A 272 -26.57 -60.59 -1.49
C LYS A 272 -28.07 -60.64 -1.19
N VAL A 273 -28.80 -59.55 -1.43
CA VAL A 273 -30.26 -59.51 -1.25
C VAL A 273 -30.96 -60.56 -2.12
N GLU A 274 -30.56 -60.73 -3.38
CA GLU A 274 -31.16 -61.77 -4.25
C GLU A 274 -30.81 -63.19 -3.77
N THR A 275 -29.62 -63.40 -3.21
CA THR A 275 -29.23 -64.68 -2.60
C THR A 275 -30.05 -64.98 -1.35
N ASP A 276 -30.19 -64.01 -0.46
CA ASP A 276 -30.97 -64.12 0.78
C ASP A 276 -32.45 -64.38 0.46
N LYS A 277 -33.00 -63.66 -0.52
CA LYS A 277 -34.37 -63.87 -1.03
C LYS A 277 -34.56 -65.29 -1.58
N THR A 278 -33.62 -65.76 -2.39
CA THR A 278 -33.67 -67.13 -2.95
C THR A 278 -33.63 -68.18 -1.84
N THR A 279 -32.77 -67.97 -0.84
CA THR A 279 -32.65 -68.85 0.34
C THR A 279 -33.94 -68.86 1.16
N ALA A 280 -34.55 -67.69 1.39
CA ALA A 280 -35.82 -67.58 2.11
C ALA A 280 -36.97 -68.28 1.37
N ILE A 281 -37.07 -68.11 0.04
CA ILE A 281 -38.04 -68.81 -0.81
C ILE A 281 -37.84 -70.32 -0.72
N GLN A 282 -36.60 -70.80 -0.77
CA GLN A 282 -36.29 -72.22 -0.62
C GLN A 282 -36.69 -72.74 0.77
N GLY A 283 -36.43 -71.98 1.83
CA GLY A 283 -36.84 -72.31 3.19
C GLY A 283 -38.36 -72.48 3.33
N ILE A 284 -39.14 -71.53 2.80
CA ILE A 284 -40.61 -71.60 2.76
C ILE A 284 -41.08 -72.81 1.95
N THR A 285 -40.47 -73.05 0.80
CA THR A 285 -40.77 -74.18 -0.09
C THR A 285 -40.56 -75.50 0.64
N ASN A 286 -39.39 -75.69 1.25
CA ASN A 286 -39.07 -76.89 2.03
C ASN A 286 -40.03 -77.09 3.21
N ALA A 287 -40.37 -76.02 3.94
CA ALA A 287 -41.30 -76.10 5.06
C ALA A 287 -42.73 -76.48 4.60
N ARG A 288 -43.20 -75.89 3.49
CA ARG A 288 -44.48 -76.24 2.86
C ARG A 288 -44.49 -77.70 2.43
N ASP A 289 -43.46 -78.14 1.73
CA ASP A 289 -43.39 -79.51 1.18
C ASP A 289 -43.33 -80.55 2.31
N LYS A 290 -42.58 -80.25 3.38
CA LYS A 290 -42.57 -81.06 4.61
C LYS A 290 -43.94 -81.15 5.26
N ALA A 291 -44.67 -80.03 5.37
CA ALA A 291 -46.02 -80.01 5.95
C ALA A 291 -47.02 -80.81 5.10
N ILE A 292 -46.93 -80.72 3.76
CA ILE A 292 -47.76 -81.51 2.84
C ILE A 292 -47.44 -83.01 2.97
N SER A 293 -46.15 -83.37 3.05
CA SER A 293 -45.73 -84.75 3.27
C SER A 293 -46.27 -85.29 4.60
N ASP A 294 -46.07 -84.55 5.70
CA ASP A 294 -46.55 -84.95 7.03
C ASP A 294 -48.08 -85.10 7.07
N ALA A 295 -48.82 -84.24 6.36
CA ALA A 295 -50.27 -84.34 6.23
C ALA A 295 -50.69 -85.57 5.41
N THR A 296 -49.97 -85.86 4.33
CA THR A 296 -50.18 -87.03 3.46
C THR A 296 -49.94 -88.33 4.23
N ASP A 297 -48.87 -88.38 5.03
CA ASP A 297 -48.54 -89.54 5.87
C ASP A 297 -49.63 -89.77 6.93
N LYS A 298 -50.11 -88.71 7.59
CA LYS A 298 -51.22 -88.81 8.56
C LYS A 298 -52.52 -89.29 7.92
N LEU A 299 -52.87 -88.79 6.73
CA LEU A 299 -54.06 -89.24 5.99
C LEU A 299 -53.93 -90.71 5.58
N THR A 300 -52.75 -91.11 5.12
CA THR A 300 -52.45 -92.51 4.75
C THR A 300 -52.56 -93.43 5.96
N ALA A 301 -52.01 -93.04 7.11
CA ALA A 301 -52.14 -93.82 8.36
C ALA A 301 -53.60 -93.94 8.83
N LYS A 302 -54.39 -92.87 8.73
CA LYS A 302 -55.84 -92.91 9.03
C LYS A 302 -56.57 -93.86 8.09
N LEU A 303 -56.28 -93.81 6.79
CA LEU A 303 -56.88 -94.69 5.79
C LEU A 303 -56.54 -96.15 6.08
N GLN A 304 -55.28 -96.45 6.41
CA GLN A 304 -54.86 -97.80 6.81
C GLN A 304 -55.56 -98.27 8.09
N SER A 305 -55.75 -97.40 9.08
CA SER A 305 -56.50 -97.73 10.30
C SER A 305 -57.96 -98.05 10.00
N ILE A 306 -58.62 -97.22 9.19
CA ILE A 306 -60.01 -97.47 8.76
C ILE A 306 -60.10 -98.79 8.00
N GLN A 307 -59.14 -99.07 7.11
CA GLN A 307 -59.08 -100.34 6.38
C GLN A 307 -58.92 -101.53 7.34
N ALA A 308 -58.04 -101.43 8.34
CA ALA A 308 -57.86 -102.48 9.34
C ALA A 308 -59.12 -102.72 10.20
N ASP A 309 -59.80 -101.65 10.61
CA ASP A 309 -61.06 -101.76 11.34
C ASP A 309 -62.16 -102.37 10.48
N TYR A 310 -62.25 -101.99 9.20
CA TYR A 310 -63.15 -102.59 8.24
C TYR A 310 -62.85 -104.09 8.04
N ASP A 311 -61.58 -104.48 7.90
CA ASP A 311 -61.19 -105.88 7.72
C ASP A 311 -61.49 -106.73 8.97
N LYS A 312 -61.30 -106.17 10.18
CA LYS A 312 -61.72 -106.82 11.44
C LYS A 312 -63.23 -107.00 11.51
N TRP A 313 -64.00 -105.93 11.25
CA TRP A 313 -65.45 -105.98 11.24
C TRP A 313 -65.96 -107.01 10.22
N LYS A 314 -65.42 -106.99 9.00
CA LYS A 314 -65.76 -107.93 7.93
C LYS A 314 -65.49 -109.37 8.36
N THR A 315 -64.32 -109.63 8.95
CA THR A 315 -63.94 -110.97 9.43
C THR A 315 -64.88 -111.44 10.54
N SER A 316 -65.14 -110.61 11.55
CA SER A 316 -66.06 -110.92 12.64
C SER A 316 -67.47 -111.20 12.11
N THR A 317 -68.02 -110.29 11.32
CA THR A 317 -69.38 -110.39 10.77
C THR A 317 -69.53 -111.63 9.90
N THR A 318 -68.54 -111.94 9.06
CA THR A 318 -68.56 -113.16 8.23
C THR A 318 -68.46 -114.42 9.09
N GLY A 319 -67.64 -114.40 10.14
CA GLY A 319 -67.54 -115.50 11.11
C GLY A 319 -68.81 -115.72 11.92
N ASP A 320 -69.49 -114.65 12.34
CA ASP A 320 -70.78 -114.71 13.03
C ASP A 320 -71.86 -115.29 12.11
N PHE A 321 -71.92 -114.83 10.84
CA PHE A 321 -72.82 -115.42 9.84
C PHE A 321 -72.53 -116.90 9.60
N GLN A 322 -71.26 -117.29 9.49
CA GLN A 322 -70.88 -118.69 9.32
C GLN A 322 -71.30 -119.53 10.54
N THR A 323 -71.07 -119.02 11.75
CA THR A 323 -71.50 -119.69 12.99
C THR A 323 -73.02 -119.89 13.04
N GLN A 324 -73.79 -118.88 12.61
CA GLN A 324 -75.24 -118.98 12.54
C GLN A 324 -75.69 -120.01 11.49
N ILE A 325 -75.02 -120.06 10.32
CA ILE A 325 -75.25 -121.08 9.28
C ILE A 325 -74.94 -122.48 9.80
N ASP A 326 -73.81 -122.66 10.49
CA ASP A 326 -73.40 -123.94 11.05
C ASP A 326 -74.41 -124.41 12.11
N LYS A 327 -74.89 -123.49 12.95
CA LYS A 327 -75.93 -123.77 13.93
C LYS A 327 -77.23 -124.21 13.27
N LEU A 328 -77.73 -123.46 12.28
CA LEU A 328 -78.93 -123.82 11.53
C LEU A 328 -78.76 -125.17 10.80
N SER A 329 -77.57 -125.43 10.25
CA SER A 329 -77.27 -126.70 9.59
C SER A 329 -77.29 -127.87 10.57
N LYS A 330 -76.81 -127.66 11.81
CA LYS A 330 -76.88 -128.65 12.88
C LYS A 330 -78.31 -128.86 13.37
N GLU A 331 -79.05 -127.79 13.62
CA GLU A 331 -80.47 -127.86 14.00
C GLU A 331 -81.26 -128.64 12.92
N LEU A 332 -80.99 -128.40 11.63
CA LEU A 332 -81.59 -129.14 10.51
C LEU A 332 -81.22 -130.63 10.52
N ALA A 333 -79.95 -130.98 10.78
CA ALA A 333 -79.53 -132.38 10.86
C ALA A 333 -80.13 -133.12 12.07
N ASP A 334 -80.28 -132.41 13.20
CA ASP A 334 -80.94 -132.93 14.39
C ASP A 334 -82.45 -133.16 14.08
N ASP A 335 -83.13 -132.21 13.42
CA ASP A 335 -84.52 -132.36 12.94
C ASP A 335 -84.70 -133.54 11.95
N GLU A 336 -83.75 -133.76 11.03
CA GLU A 336 -83.76 -134.91 10.13
C GLU A 336 -83.68 -136.24 10.91
N THR A 337 -82.89 -136.26 11.99
CA THR A 337 -82.78 -137.42 12.89
C THR A 337 -84.07 -137.66 13.66
N ASP A 338 -84.71 -136.60 14.15
CA ASP A 338 -86.02 -136.68 14.81
C ASP A 338 -87.10 -137.16 13.84
N GLN A 339 -87.11 -136.71 12.58
CA GLN A 339 -88.00 -137.24 11.55
C GLN A 339 -87.76 -138.73 11.28
N ALA A 340 -86.51 -139.19 11.25
CA ALA A 340 -86.18 -140.60 11.11
C ALA A 340 -86.73 -141.42 12.30
N SER A 341 -86.58 -140.91 13.52
CA SER A 341 -87.13 -141.51 14.74
C SER A 341 -88.66 -141.58 14.72
N LEU A 342 -89.33 -140.51 14.28
CA LEU A 342 -90.78 -140.46 14.08
C LEU A 342 -91.26 -141.48 13.04
N ARG A 343 -90.54 -141.61 11.91
CA ARG A 343 -90.82 -142.65 10.91
C ARG A 343 -90.74 -144.06 11.53
N GLN A 344 -89.72 -144.31 12.35
CA GLN A 344 -89.55 -145.59 13.04
C GLN A 344 -90.68 -145.88 14.04
N ALA A 345 -91.15 -144.85 14.76
CA ALA A 345 -92.31 -144.95 15.64
C ALA A 345 -93.61 -145.23 14.85
N ILE A 346 -93.79 -144.58 13.69
CA ILE A 346 -94.91 -144.84 12.78
C ILE A 346 -94.87 -146.26 12.24
N ASP A 347 -93.70 -146.75 11.83
CA ASP A 347 -93.57 -148.12 11.33
C ASP A 347 -93.82 -149.15 12.45
N SER A 348 -93.37 -148.88 13.68
CA SER A 348 -93.70 -149.69 14.86
C SER A 348 -95.20 -149.68 15.17
N ALA A 349 -95.86 -148.53 15.04
CA ALA A 349 -97.32 -148.41 15.21
C ALA A 349 -98.08 -149.15 14.09
N LYS A 350 -97.62 -149.07 12.84
CA LYS A 350 -98.17 -149.87 11.72
C LYS A 350 -98.03 -151.37 11.97
N GLU A 351 -96.91 -151.81 12.52
CA GLU A 351 -96.69 -153.22 12.88
C GLU A 351 -97.66 -153.67 14.00
N ALA A 352 -97.91 -152.82 15.00
CA ALA A 352 -98.91 -153.08 16.04
C ALA A 352 -100.34 -153.12 15.48
N VAL A 353 -100.68 -152.24 14.53
CA VAL A 353 -101.99 -152.25 13.84
C VAL A 353 -102.15 -153.48 12.95
N SER A 354 -101.10 -153.94 12.28
CA SER A 354 -101.10 -155.18 11.50
C SER A 354 -101.47 -156.40 12.37
N LYS A 355 -100.95 -156.46 13.61
CA LYS A 355 -101.30 -157.53 14.58
C LYS A 355 -102.76 -157.49 15.06
N LEU A 356 -103.47 -156.37 14.94
CA LEU A 356 -104.91 -156.28 15.22
C LEU A 356 -105.75 -156.86 14.07
N HIS A 357 -105.21 -156.95 12.86
CA HIS A 357 -105.94 -157.40 11.67
C HIS A 357 -106.22 -158.91 11.67
N ASP A 358 -105.46 -159.69 12.46
CA ASP A 358 -105.64 -161.14 12.66
C ASP A 358 -106.58 -161.50 13.82
N VAL A 359 -107.07 -160.49 14.56
CA VAL A 359 -108.00 -160.71 15.67
C VAL A 359 -109.43 -160.72 15.14
N ASP A 360 -110.05 -161.89 15.14
CA ASP A 360 -111.49 -162.03 14.90
C ASP A 360 -112.26 -161.56 16.14
N PHE A 361 -112.69 -160.29 16.14
CA PHE A 361 -113.49 -159.73 17.21
C PHE A 361 -114.96 -160.22 17.21
N THR A 362 -115.40 -161.02 16.23
CA THR A 362 -116.79 -161.48 16.15
C THR A 362 -117.16 -162.55 17.18
N VAL A 363 -116.17 -163.15 17.85
CA VAL A 363 -116.36 -164.07 18.99
C VAL A 363 -116.52 -163.36 20.34
N TYR A 364 -116.27 -162.05 20.41
CA TYR A 364 -116.22 -161.33 21.69
C TYR A 364 -117.29 -160.25 21.88
N ALA A 365 -118.07 -159.89 20.84
CA ALA A 365 -119.17 -158.92 21.01
C ALA A 365 -120.24 -158.99 19.92
N HIS A 366 -121.52 -159.10 20.31
CA HIS A 366 -122.67 -158.99 19.42
C HIS A 366 -123.35 -157.62 19.52
N LYS A 367 -124.03 -157.21 18.42
CA LYS A 367 -124.54 -155.86 18.12
C LYS A 367 -125.54 -155.27 19.14
N SER A 368 -126.04 -156.07 20.09
CA SER A 368 -126.94 -155.64 21.16
C SER A 368 -126.26 -154.94 22.34
N ASP A 369 -124.93 -155.09 22.49
CA ASP A 369 -124.26 -154.76 23.76
C ASP A 369 -123.60 -153.35 23.76
N LEU A 370 -123.71 -152.60 22.66
CA LEU A 370 -123.05 -151.31 22.45
C LEU A 370 -124.01 -150.10 22.46
N ALA A 371 -125.22 -150.26 22.99
CA ALA A 371 -126.24 -149.22 22.97
C ALA A 371 -126.07 -148.09 24.02
N ASN A 372 -124.99 -148.00 24.81
CA ASN A 372 -124.93 -147.01 25.91
C ASN A 372 -123.59 -146.31 26.15
N TYR A 373 -122.67 -146.24 25.19
CA TYR A 373 -121.34 -145.66 25.42
C TYR A 373 -120.94 -144.57 24.40
N TYR A 374 -121.72 -143.48 24.35
CA TYR A 374 -121.25 -142.21 23.80
C TYR A 374 -121.34 -141.13 24.89
N THR A 375 -120.21 -140.53 25.23
CA THR A 375 -120.03 -139.07 25.40
C THR A 375 -118.65 -138.77 26.04
N LYS A 376 -117.75 -138.15 25.26
CA LYS A 376 -116.98 -136.97 25.67
C LYS A 376 -116.20 -136.40 24.49
N ALA A 377 -116.69 -135.26 24.02
CA ALA A 377 -115.94 -134.28 23.24
C ALA A 377 -115.41 -133.24 24.23
N ASP A 378 -114.12 -132.89 24.12
CA ASP A 378 -113.58 -131.67 24.73
C ASP A 378 -113.27 -130.68 23.60
N THR A 379 -114.19 -129.73 23.44
CA THR A 379 -114.07 -128.49 22.67
C THR A 379 -113.72 -127.34 23.62
N TYR A 380 -112.64 -126.62 23.35
CA TYR A 380 -112.32 -125.33 23.98
C TYR A 380 -113.38 -124.27 23.63
N ASN A 381 -113.72 -123.41 24.59
CA ASN A 381 -114.76 -122.38 24.45
C ASN A 381 -114.16 -121.00 24.06
N ARG A 382 -114.97 -120.23 23.33
CA ARG A 382 -114.61 -118.99 22.61
C ARG A 382 -113.97 -117.90 23.50
N THR A 383 -114.29 -117.88 24.80
CA THR A 383 -113.78 -116.90 25.76
C THR A 383 -112.28 -117.05 26.05
N GLU A 384 -111.72 -118.26 25.98
CA GLU A 384 -110.28 -118.49 26.16
C GLU A 384 -109.47 -118.15 24.89
N LEU A 385 -110.10 -118.21 23.70
CA LEU A 385 -109.49 -117.81 22.43
C LEU A 385 -109.40 -116.28 22.31
N ASP A 386 -110.45 -115.56 22.73
CA ASP A 386 -110.51 -114.10 22.63
C ASP A 386 -109.47 -113.41 23.55
N GLN A 387 -109.14 -113.97 24.72
CA GLN A 387 -108.06 -113.44 25.59
C GLN A 387 -106.64 -113.62 25.04
N LYS A 388 -106.41 -114.64 24.20
CA LYS A 388 -105.09 -114.87 23.58
C LYS A 388 -104.90 -114.05 22.30
N ILE A 389 -105.98 -113.70 21.59
CA ILE A 389 -105.93 -112.82 20.42
C ILE A 389 -105.77 -111.34 20.82
N ASP A 390 -106.34 -110.90 21.95
CA ASP A 390 -106.24 -109.50 22.40
C ASP A 390 -104.82 -109.08 22.87
N ASN A 391 -103.94 -110.05 23.18
CA ASN A 391 -102.57 -109.79 23.65
C ASN A 391 -101.49 -109.88 22.55
N ALA A 392 -101.80 -110.40 21.37
CA ALA A 392 -100.82 -110.57 20.29
C ALA A 392 -100.63 -109.33 19.40
N GLY A 393 -101.43 -108.27 19.59
CA GLY A 393 -101.50 -107.12 18.68
C GLY A 393 -100.94 -105.77 19.18
N LYS A 394 -100.26 -105.69 20.33
CA LYS A 394 -99.74 -104.41 20.87
C LYS A 394 -98.24 -104.46 21.20
N VAL A 395 -97.43 -103.69 20.47
CA VAL A 395 -96.02 -103.42 20.79
C VAL A 395 -95.96 -102.65 22.11
N LYS A 396 -95.26 -103.17 23.13
CA LYS A 396 -95.31 -102.61 24.49
C LYS A 396 -94.32 -101.48 24.77
N THR A 397 -93.17 -101.38 24.08
CA THR A 397 -92.20 -100.26 24.18
C THR A 397 -91.12 -100.36 23.09
N VAL A 398 -90.58 -99.23 22.64
CA VAL A 398 -89.23 -99.11 22.06
C VAL A 398 -88.46 -98.12 22.93
N ASP A 399 -87.30 -98.52 23.46
CA ASP A 399 -86.44 -97.71 24.35
C ASP A 399 -87.16 -97.06 25.55
N GLY A 400 -88.06 -97.81 26.20
CA GLY A 400 -88.69 -97.41 27.46
C GLY A 400 -89.81 -96.36 27.37
N ASN A 401 -90.15 -95.85 26.18
CA ASN A 401 -91.27 -94.92 25.98
C ASN A 401 -92.47 -95.61 25.30
N SER A 402 -93.68 -95.31 25.78
CA SER A 402 -94.94 -95.77 25.18
C SER A 402 -95.32 -94.91 23.97
N PRO A 403 -95.80 -95.50 22.85
CA PRO A 403 -96.29 -94.74 21.69
C PRO A 403 -97.54 -93.91 22.03
N ASP A 404 -97.72 -92.77 21.37
CA ASP A 404 -98.97 -92.00 21.45
C ASP A 404 -100.13 -92.70 20.71
N SER A 405 -101.33 -92.10 20.78
CA SER A 405 -102.57 -92.64 20.20
C SER A 405 -102.53 -92.86 18.68
N ASN A 406 -101.47 -92.44 17.99
CA ASN A 406 -101.29 -92.61 16.55
C ASN A 406 -100.09 -93.53 16.20
N GLY A 407 -99.39 -94.10 17.18
CA GLY A 407 -98.33 -95.09 16.96
C GLY A 407 -96.92 -94.53 16.70
N ASN A 408 -96.64 -93.27 17.06
CA ASN A 408 -95.30 -92.66 16.89
C ASN A 408 -94.50 -92.56 18.20
N ALA A 409 -93.16 -92.58 18.11
CA ALA A 409 -92.21 -92.34 19.20
C ALA A 409 -91.13 -91.30 18.80
N VAL A 410 -90.71 -90.41 19.72
CA VAL A 410 -89.77 -89.29 19.47
C VAL A 410 -88.55 -89.38 20.41
N SER A 411 -87.32 -89.22 19.88
CA SER A 411 -86.04 -89.29 20.62
C SER A 411 -85.47 -87.90 20.98
N LYS A 412 -84.79 -87.76 22.13
CA LYS A 412 -84.11 -86.53 22.63
C LYS A 412 -82.58 -86.66 22.59
N ALA A 413 -81.88 -85.56 22.28
CA ALA A 413 -80.44 -85.52 22.01
C ALA A 413 -79.47 -85.51 23.22
N VAL A 414 -79.97 -85.45 24.46
CA VAL A 414 -79.15 -85.54 25.69
C VAL A 414 -79.77 -86.55 26.63
N ILE A 415 -78.97 -87.51 27.10
CA ILE A 415 -79.41 -88.60 27.96
C ILE A 415 -78.79 -88.42 29.34
N TYR A 416 -79.62 -88.21 30.35
CA TYR A 416 -79.18 -88.14 31.74
C TYR A 416 -79.08 -89.56 32.30
N CYS A 417 -77.95 -89.87 32.92
CA CYS A 417 -77.68 -91.17 33.53
C CYS A 417 -77.73 -91.06 35.05
N ASP A 418 -77.93 -92.20 35.73
CA ASP A 418 -78.11 -92.24 37.19
C ASP A 418 -76.78 -92.33 37.96
N SER A 419 -75.65 -92.44 37.26
CA SER A 419 -74.30 -92.37 37.83
C SER A 419 -73.25 -91.94 36.79
N PRO A 420 -72.07 -91.42 37.20
CA PRO A 420 -70.97 -91.11 36.29
C PRO A 420 -70.49 -92.36 35.54
N GLN A 421 -70.48 -93.51 36.21
CA GLN A 421 -70.08 -94.77 35.60
C GLN A 421 -71.08 -95.21 34.52
N ALA A 422 -72.38 -95.03 34.76
CA ALA A 422 -73.41 -95.30 33.75
C ALA A 422 -73.31 -94.35 32.55
N ALA A 423 -72.99 -93.07 32.76
CA ALA A 423 -72.73 -92.12 31.67
C ALA A 423 -71.48 -92.49 30.85
N TYR A 424 -70.41 -92.91 31.52
CA TYR A 424 -69.19 -93.41 30.86
C TYR A 424 -69.46 -94.67 30.03
N ASP A 425 -70.09 -95.68 30.63
CA ASP A 425 -70.42 -96.95 29.97
C ASP A 425 -71.39 -96.75 28.79
N ALA A 426 -72.31 -95.78 28.89
CA ALA A 426 -73.21 -95.43 27.80
C ALA A 426 -72.48 -94.69 26.66
N SER A 427 -71.60 -93.72 26.98
CA SER A 427 -70.82 -92.95 25.98
C SER A 427 -69.81 -93.80 25.18
N THR A 428 -69.45 -94.98 25.70
CA THR A 428 -68.56 -95.92 25.02
C THR A 428 -69.32 -96.87 24.09
N LYS A 429 -70.60 -97.13 24.36
CA LYS A 429 -71.50 -97.94 23.53
C LYS A 429 -72.14 -97.15 22.39
N ASP A 430 -72.44 -95.87 22.62
CA ASP A 430 -72.99 -94.97 21.61
C ASP A 430 -72.26 -93.62 21.65
N LYS A 431 -71.70 -93.22 20.50
CA LYS A 431 -70.86 -92.02 20.35
C LYS A 431 -71.62 -90.80 19.84
N PHE A 432 -72.92 -90.93 19.57
CA PHE A 432 -73.72 -89.87 18.95
C PHE A 432 -74.53 -89.03 19.94
N HIS A 433 -74.69 -89.50 21.18
CA HIS A 433 -75.42 -88.79 22.22
C HIS A 433 -74.49 -88.27 23.32
N LEU A 434 -74.88 -87.15 23.93
CA LEU A 434 -74.23 -86.61 25.12
C LEU A 434 -74.85 -87.28 26.35
N TYR A 435 -74.02 -88.01 27.09
CA TYR A 435 -74.39 -88.64 28.35
C TYR A 435 -73.89 -87.81 29.51
N ALA A 436 -74.81 -87.33 30.33
CA ALA A 436 -74.51 -86.49 31.48
C ALA A 436 -74.97 -87.17 32.77
N TYR A 437 -74.15 -87.11 33.81
CA TYR A 437 -74.57 -87.44 35.16
C TYR A 437 -74.72 -86.16 35.97
N ASP A 438 -75.84 -86.05 36.68
CA ASP A 438 -76.10 -84.91 37.54
C ASP A 438 -76.83 -85.34 38.82
N MET A 439 -76.24 -85.12 40.00
CA MET A 439 -76.94 -85.33 41.27
C MET A 439 -77.83 -84.16 41.67
N ASN A 440 -77.55 -82.94 41.19
CA ASN A 440 -78.07 -81.70 41.79
C ASN A 440 -78.57 -80.63 40.77
N ASN A 441 -78.68 -80.97 39.49
CA ASN A 441 -79.08 -80.08 38.39
C ASN A 441 -78.08 -78.92 38.09
N GLU A 442 -76.80 -79.12 38.39
CA GLU A 442 -75.68 -78.26 37.97
C GLU A 442 -74.61 -79.14 37.31
N ALA A 443 -74.33 -78.93 36.01
CA ALA A 443 -73.51 -79.83 35.19
C ALA A 443 -72.04 -79.88 35.67
N ALA A 444 -71.70 -80.88 36.47
CA ALA A 444 -70.36 -81.03 37.03
C ALA A 444 -69.41 -81.85 36.11
N GLU A 445 -69.90 -82.86 35.37
CA GLU A 445 -69.05 -83.78 34.59
C GLU A 445 -69.76 -84.35 33.35
N GLY A 446 -69.13 -84.22 32.18
CA GLY A 446 -69.62 -84.82 30.93
C GLY A 446 -68.61 -85.80 30.33
N TYR A 447 -69.08 -86.78 29.56
CA TYR A 447 -68.21 -87.75 28.88
C TYR A 447 -68.53 -87.82 27.38
N VAL A 448 -67.49 -87.75 26.55
CA VAL A 448 -67.60 -87.90 25.09
C VAL A 448 -66.56 -88.91 24.64
N ALA A 449 -67.01 -89.99 23.99
CA ALA A 449 -66.16 -91.08 23.50
C ALA A 449 -65.20 -91.65 24.57
N GLY A 450 -65.66 -91.76 25.82
CA GLY A 450 -64.86 -92.25 26.95
C GLY A 450 -63.84 -91.25 27.53
N GLN A 451 -63.81 -90.00 27.06
CA GLN A 451 -63.01 -88.94 27.68
C GLN A 451 -63.88 -88.08 28.60
N ARG A 452 -63.39 -87.83 29.81
CA ARG A 452 -64.01 -86.93 30.79
C ARG A 452 -63.76 -85.49 30.35
N VAL A 453 -64.83 -84.72 30.19
CA VAL A 453 -64.82 -83.30 29.87
C VAL A 453 -65.35 -82.55 31.09
N THR A 454 -64.49 -81.73 31.70
CA THR A 454 -64.82 -80.84 32.82
C THR A 454 -64.51 -79.39 32.44
N ILE A 455 -65.05 -78.42 33.20
CA ILE A 455 -64.71 -77.00 33.04
C ILE A 455 -63.19 -76.77 33.21
N GLU A 456 -62.56 -77.53 34.10
CA GLU A 456 -61.12 -77.47 34.37
C GLU A 456 -60.26 -77.95 33.20
N THR A 457 -60.68 -79.02 32.50
CA THR A 457 -59.95 -79.51 31.31
C THR A 457 -60.03 -78.50 30.16
N LEU A 458 -61.19 -77.89 29.94
CA LEU A 458 -61.36 -76.80 28.96
C LEU A 458 -60.51 -75.56 29.31
N HIS A 459 -60.41 -75.19 30.59
CA HIS A 459 -59.60 -74.06 31.04
C HIS A 459 -58.10 -74.27 30.78
N ASN A 460 -57.59 -75.48 31.04
CA ASN A 460 -56.17 -75.83 30.83
C ASN A 460 -55.78 -75.86 29.34
N ASP A 461 -56.68 -76.34 28.48
CA ASP A 461 -56.46 -76.33 27.03
C ASP A 461 -56.41 -74.89 26.47
N ILE A 462 -57.26 -73.99 26.98
CA ILE A 462 -57.24 -72.56 26.62
C ILE A 462 -55.94 -71.88 27.08
N GLN A 463 -55.47 -72.15 28.30
CA GLN A 463 -54.19 -71.60 28.79
C GLN A 463 -52.99 -72.10 27.97
N THR A 464 -53.01 -73.37 27.56
CA THR A 464 -51.95 -73.96 26.73
C THR A 464 -51.87 -73.27 25.37
N LEU A 465 -53.03 -73.00 24.74
CA LEU A 465 -53.10 -72.24 23.49
C LEU A 465 -52.60 -70.80 23.65
N GLN A 466 -52.92 -70.13 24.76
CA GLN A 466 -52.41 -68.77 25.05
C GLN A 466 -50.88 -68.72 25.24
N SER A 467 -50.29 -69.75 25.87
CA SER A 467 -48.84 -69.87 26.05
C SER A 467 -48.10 -70.15 24.74
N GLN A 468 -48.64 -71.02 23.87
CA GLN A 468 -48.11 -71.27 22.53
C GLN A 468 -48.17 -70.04 21.62
N MET A 469 -49.19 -69.21 21.79
CA MET A 469 -49.33 -67.96 21.04
C MET A 469 -48.35 -66.87 21.53
N SER A 470 -48.05 -66.84 22.83
CA SER A 470 -47.09 -65.89 23.44
C SER A 470 -45.62 -66.21 23.13
N SER A 471 -45.27 -67.49 22.97
CA SER A 471 -43.90 -67.95 22.63
C SER A 471 -43.53 -67.78 21.15
N LYS A 472 -44.50 -67.57 20.26
CA LYS A 472 -44.25 -67.24 18.83
C LYS A 472 -44.09 -65.74 18.55
N ALA A 473 -44.38 -64.87 19.51
CA ALA A 473 -44.12 -63.43 19.41
C ALA A 473 -42.69 -63.13 19.91
N ASN A 474 -41.69 -63.29 19.04
CA ASN A 474 -40.29 -63.06 19.37
C ASN A 474 -40.04 -61.54 19.47
N THR A 475 -40.15 -60.97 20.68
CA THR A 475 -39.99 -59.53 20.95
C THR A 475 -38.61 -58.98 20.59
N SER A 476 -37.60 -59.85 20.41
CA SER A 476 -36.27 -59.50 19.93
C SER A 476 -36.25 -59.07 18.45
N ASP A 477 -37.14 -59.63 17.61
CA ASP A 477 -37.15 -59.34 16.18
C ASP A 477 -37.84 -58.01 15.89
N LEU A 478 -38.80 -57.61 16.73
CA LEU A 478 -39.45 -56.29 16.69
C LEU A 478 -38.54 -55.15 17.18
N ALA A 479 -37.64 -55.41 18.14
CA ALA A 479 -36.71 -54.40 18.65
C ALA A 479 -35.59 -54.00 17.66
N ASN A 480 -35.36 -54.82 16.62
CA ASN A 480 -34.32 -54.61 15.62
C ASN A 480 -34.81 -53.99 14.30
N LEU A 481 -36.13 -53.81 14.12
CA LEU A 481 -36.74 -53.30 12.89
C LEU A 481 -36.57 -51.79 12.64
N GLY A 482 -35.66 -51.10 13.34
CA GLY A 482 -35.41 -49.66 13.16
C GLY A 482 -34.00 -49.16 13.48
N LYS A 483 -33.02 -50.04 13.76
CA LYS A 483 -31.63 -49.63 14.07
C LYS A 483 -30.75 -49.77 12.83
N VAL A 484 -30.02 -48.71 12.48
CA VAL A 484 -29.06 -48.68 11.36
C VAL A 484 -27.90 -49.64 11.66
N LYS A 485 -27.53 -50.52 10.72
CA LYS A 485 -26.51 -51.56 10.95
C LYS A 485 -25.09 -50.98 11.07
N THR A 486 -24.72 -50.05 10.19
CA THR A 486 -23.43 -49.31 10.24
C THR A 486 -23.57 -47.96 9.52
N VAL A 487 -22.74 -46.97 9.87
CA VAL A 487 -22.47 -45.76 9.06
C VAL A 487 -20.95 -45.59 8.94
N ASN A 488 -20.42 -45.53 7.71
CA ASN A 488 -18.98 -45.50 7.42
C ASN A 488 -18.17 -46.61 8.13
N GLY A 489 -18.71 -47.83 8.18
CA GLY A 489 -18.04 -48.98 8.80
C GLY A 489 -18.08 -49.03 10.34
N ASN A 490 -18.64 -48.01 11.01
CA ASN A 490 -18.80 -48.01 12.45
C ASN A 490 -20.18 -48.54 12.84
N SER A 491 -20.19 -49.52 13.75
CA SER A 491 -21.41 -50.08 14.34
C SER A 491 -21.95 -49.15 15.43
N PRO A 492 -23.27 -49.07 15.62
CA PRO A 492 -23.87 -48.32 16.71
C PRO A 492 -23.50 -48.91 18.08
N ASP A 493 -23.41 -48.05 19.10
CA ASP A 493 -23.24 -48.45 20.49
C ASP A 493 -24.52 -49.06 21.10
N SER A 494 -24.47 -49.43 22.39
CA SER A 494 -25.60 -50.01 23.13
C SER A 494 -26.85 -49.12 23.15
N ASN A 495 -26.71 -47.83 22.86
CA ASN A 495 -27.77 -46.83 22.88
C ASN A 495 -28.25 -46.48 21.46
N GLY A 496 -27.64 -47.03 20.41
CA GLY A 496 -28.00 -46.78 19.01
C GLY A 496 -27.28 -45.60 18.37
N ASN A 497 -26.29 -45.00 19.02
CA ASN A 497 -25.51 -43.90 18.44
C ASN A 497 -24.34 -44.43 17.62
N VAL A 498 -24.06 -43.82 16.46
CA VAL A 498 -22.88 -44.14 15.65
C VAL A 498 -21.86 -43.02 15.80
N ASN A 499 -20.70 -43.33 16.39
CA ASN A 499 -19.60 -42.39 16.53
C ASN A 499 -18.79 -42.38 15.22
N VAL A 500 -18.94 -41.32 14.43
CA VAL A 500 -18.16 -41.10 13.19
C VAL A 500 -16.97 -40.20 13.55
N PRO A 501 -15.71 -40.65 13.38
CA PRO A 501 -14.54 -39.81 13.64
C PRO A 501 -14.60 -38.53 12.82
N ALA A 502 -14.24 -37.40 13.44
CA ALA A 502 -14.07 -36.15 12.72
C ALA A 502 -13.03 -36.35 11.60
N PRO A 503 -13.23 -35.76 10.40
CA PRO A 503 -12.29 -35.90 9.30
C PRO A 503 -10.89 -35.42 9.73
N ASP A 504 -9.87 -36.18 9.36
CA ASP A 504 -8.48 -35.83 9.64
C ASP A 504 -8.10 -34.56 8.86
N LEU A 505 -7.88 -33.47 9.59
CA LEU A 505 -7.49 -32.18 9.04
C LEU A 505 -5.97 -31.93 9.11
N SER A 506 -5.17 -32.93 9.51
CA SER A 506 -3.71 -32.79 9.68
C SER A 506 -2.95 -32.42 8.40
N GLY A 507 -3.57 -32.61 7.22
CA GLY A 507 -3.04 -32.17 5.93
C GLY A 507 -3.43 -30.77 5.47
N TYR A 508 -4.30 -30.06 6.22
CA TYR A 508 -4.74 -28.71 5.87
C TYR A 508 -3.93 -27.65 6.62
N ALA A 509 -3.64 -26.54 5.95
CA ALA A 509 -2.88 -25.43 6.53
C ALA A 509 -3.55 -24.94 7.82
N THR A 510 -2.79 -24.97 8.92
CA THR A 510 -3.25 -24.46 10.21
C THR A 510 -3.35 -22.94 10.16
N LYS A 511 -4.08 -22.35 11.12
CA LYS A 511 -4.11 -20.89 11.29
C LYS A 511 -2.70 -20.29 11.50
N SER A 512 -1.75 -21.09 11.99
CA SER A 512 -0.35 -20.73 12.11
C SER A 512 0.38 -20.72 10.77
N ASP A 513 0.09 -21.68 9.87
CA ASP A 513 0.68 -21.76 8.54
C ASP A 513 0.23 -20.60 7.64
N LEU A 514 -1.04 -20.20 7.77
CA LEU A 514 -1.58 -19.00 7.12
C LEU A 514 -1.01 -17.70 7.69
N ALA A 515 -0.60 -17.68 8.97
CA ALA A 515 0.01 -16.51 9.59
C ALA A 515 1.45 -16.24 9.11
N THR A 516 2.12 -17.24 8.55
CA THR A 516 3.46 -17.12 7.95
C THR A 516 3.44 -17.07 6.42
N ALA A 517 2.40 -17.63 5.77
CA ALA A 517 2.20 -17.54 4.33
C ALA A 517 1.89 -16.08 3.91
N GLY A 518 2.92 -15.36 3.44
CA GLY A 518 2.80 -13.97 2.99
C GLY A 518 3.64 -12.97 3.80
N LYS A 519 4.33 -13.41 4.86
CA LYS A 519 5.30 -12.55 5.55
C LYS A 519 6.54 -12.33 4.69
N MET A 520 6.92 -11.08 4.53
CA MET A 520 8.14 -10.64 3.83
C MET A 520 9.37 -11.34 4.44
N LYS A 521 10.21 -12.00 3.63
CA LYS A 521 11.39 -12.74 4.14
C LYS A 521 12.58 -11.81 4.41
N THR A 522 12.99 -11.08 3.38
CA THR A 522 14.07 -10.08 3.46
C THR A 522 13.88 -9.05 2.37
N ILE A 523 14.25 -7.80 2.63
CA ILE A 523 14.31 -6.73 1.64
C ILE A 523 15.74 -6.19 1.54
N SER A 524 16.15 -5.79 0.33
CA SER A 524 17.42 -5.10 0.07
C SER A 524 17.14 -3.92 -0.85
N VAL A 525 17.68 -2.76 -0.52
CA VAL A 525 17.56 -1.53 -1.31
C VAL A 525 18.95 -1.19 -1.86
N ASN A 526 19.04 -0.91 -3.16
CA ASN A 526 20.28 -0.56 -3.87
C ASN A 526 21.45 -1.56 -3.70
N GLY A 527 21.16 -2.85 -3.55
CA GLY A 527 22.18 -3.90 -3.40
C GLY A 527 22.84 -3.96 -2.02
N GLY A 528 22.32 -3.24 -1.02
CA GLY A 528 22.78 -3.28 0.36
C GLY A 528 22.44 -4.59 1.10
N ALA A 529 22.89 -4.69 2.35
CA ALA A 529 22.65 -5.85 3.21
C ALA A 529 21.15 -6.18 3.33
N LYS A 530 20.82 -7.47 3.32
CA LYS A 530 19.43 -7.93 3.46
C LYS A 530 18.94 -7.64 4.88
N VAL A 531 17.83 -6.92 5.00
CA VAL A 531 17.16 -6.65 6.27
C VAL A 531 15.95 -7.56 6.41
N ALA A 532 15.86 -8.27 7.53
CA ALA A 532 14.69 -9.06 7.89
C ALA A 532 13.67 -8.17 8.64
N PRO A 533 12.36 -8.33 8.39
CA PRO A 533 11.35 -7.62 9.14
C PRO A 533 11.24 -8.11 10.59
N ASP A 534 10.74 -7.24 11.48
CA ASP A 534 10.46 -7.53 12.88
C ASP A 534 9.27 -8.49 13.06
N ALA A 535 8.96 -8.84 14.33
CA ALA A 535 7.87 -9.74 14.68
C ALA A 535 6.47 -9.27 14.21
N ASN A 536 6.32 -7.98 13.91
CA ASN A 536 5.09 -7.37 13.42
C ASN A 536 5.07 -7.21 11.88
N GLY A 537 6.16 -7.56 11.19
CA GLY A 537 6.28 -7.47 9.73
C GLY A 537 6.89 -6.17 9.22
N ASN A 538 7.42 -5.31 10.09
CA ASN A 538 8.05 -4.04 9.68
C ASN A 538 9.56 -4.24 9.47
N ALA A 539 10.10 -3.80 8.34
CA ALA A 539 11.54 -3.77 8.11
C ALA A 539 12.07 -2.35 8.37
N ASP A 540 13.06 -2.23 9.27
CA ASP A 540 13.74 -0.96 9.52
C ASP A 540 14.76 -0.70 8.41
N ILE A 541 14.31 -0.01 7.37
CA ILE A 541 15.11 0.30 6.19
C ILE A 541 15.76 1.66 6.41
N THR A 542 17.02 1.66 6.83
CA THR A 542 17.84 2.86 6.85
C THR A 542 18.35 3.13 5.43
N VAL A 543 17.68 4.03 4.70
CA VAL A 543 18.19 4.53 3.42
C VAL A 543 19.34 5.47 3.76
N ALA A 544 20.58 5.06 3.45
CA ALA A 544 21.72 5.96 3.54
C ALA A 544 21.36 7.24 2.77
N THR A 545 21.46 8.40 3.45
CA THR A 545 21.26 9.70 2.83
C THR A 545 22.03 9.74 1.52
N VAL A 546 21.30 9.92 0.41
CA VAL A 546 21.91 10.03 -0.91
C VAL A 546 22.98 11.11 -0.83
N ASP A 547 24.23 10.73 -1.13
CA ASP A 547 25.33 11.68 -1.14
C ASP A 547 25.11 12.68 -2.26
N ILE A 548 24.60 13.86 -1.87
CA ILE A 548 24.37 15.01 -2.73
C ILE A 548 25.46 16.08 -2.55
N SER A 549 26.55 15.76 -1.85
CA SER A 549 27.63 16.73 -1.55
C SER A 549 28.33 17.28 -2.81
N GLY A 550 28.17 16.61 -3.97
CA GLY A 550 28.62 17.07 -5.27
C GLY A 550 27.53 17.69 -6.17
N LYS A 551 26.35 18.00 -5.63
CA LYS A 551 25.23 18.61 -6.39
C LYS A 551 24.99 20.03 -5.89
N ALA A 552 24.59 20.91 -6.82
CA ALA A 552 24.32 22.30 -6.52
C ALA A 552 23.30 22.41 -5.39
N ASP A 553 23.64 23.15 -4.34
CA ASP A 553 22.81 23.30 -3.16
C ASP A 553 21.90 24.54 -3.28
N LYS A 554 21.10 24.79 -2.24
CA LYS A 554 20.20 25.96 -2.19
C LYS A 554 20.97 27.29 -2.24
N THR A 555 22.20 27.31 -1.71
CA THR A 555 23.09 28.47 -1.73
C THR A 555 23.58 28.74 -3.14
N ASP A 556 23.96 27.70 -3.89
CA ASP A 556 24.38 27.80 -5.29
C ASP A 556 23.25 28.36 -6.17
N ILE A 557 22.02 27.86 -6.00
CA ILE A 557 20.84 28.36 -6.71
C ILE A 557 20.57 29.84 -6.36
N THR A 558 20.71 30.20 -5.09
CA THR A 558 20.50 31.59 -4.62
C THR A 558 21.56 32.52 -5.23
N ASN A 559 22.83 32.10 -5.26
CA ASN A 559 23.92 32.86 -5.88
C ASN A 559 23.71 33.04 -7.38
N LEU A 560 23.24 32.00 -8.08
CA LEU A 560 22.92 32.08 -9.51
C LEU A 560 21.77 33.06 -9.76
N SER A 561 20.71 32.99 -8.94
CA SER A 561 19.55 33.88 -9.03
C SER A 561 19.92 35.36 -8.79
N ASN A 562 20.81 35.63 -7.83
CA ASN A 562 21.32 36.98 -7.58
C ASN A 562 22.16 37.50 -8.77
N ARG A 563 22.99 36.66 -9.39
CA ARG A 563 23.77 37.04 -10.58
C ARG A 563 22.88 37.33 -11.79
N ILE A 564 21.83 36.54 -11.99
CA ILE A 564 20.84 36.77 -13.05
C ILE A 564 20.15 38.12 -12.84
N THR A 565 19.71 38.40 -11.62
CA THR A 565 19.06 39.68 -11.28
C THR A 565 19.98 40.89 -11.54
N ALA A 566 21.26 40.77 -11.21
CA ALA A 566 22.25 41.83 -11.48
C ALA A 566 22.46 42.06 -12.99
N LEU A 567 22.57 40.98 -13.77
CA LEU A 567 22.69 41.07 -15.24
C LEU A 567 21.43 41.64 -15.89
N GLU A 568 20.25 41.28 -15.40
CA GLU A 568 18.98 41.86 -15.87
C GLU A 568 18.93 43.38 -15.62
N ALA A 569 19.46 43.85 -14.49
CA ALA A 569 19.57 45.27 -14.19
C ALA A 569 20.54 46.00 -15.14
N GLU A 570 21.72 45.42 -15.41
CA GLU A 570 22.69 45.98 -16.38
C GLU A 570 22.12 46.04 -17.80
N ILE A 571 21.41 44.99 -18.24
CA ILE A 571 20.72 44.96 -19.54
C ILE A 571 19.62 46.04 -19.60
N ALA A 572 18.90 46.26 -18.51
CA ALA A 572 17.88 47.29 -18.44
C ALA A 572 18.48 48.71 -18.55
N ASP A 573 19.64 48.96 -17.93
CA ASP A 573 20.33 50.24 -18.04
C ASP A 573 20.96 50.45 -19.42
N LEU A 574 21.52 49.40 -20.05
CA LEU A 574 21.93 49.43 -21.45
C LEU A 574 20.75 49.77 -22.38
N LYS A 575 19.55 49.23 -22.15
CA LYS A 575 18.35 49.59 -22.92
C LYS A 575 17.91 51.03 -22.72
N LYS A 576 18.09 51.60 -21.51
CA LYS A 576 17.79 53.02 -21.23
C LYS A 576 18.81 53.99 -21.82
N SER A 577 20.05 53.55 -22.05
CA SER A 577 21.12 54.38 -22.62
C SER A 577 20.86 54.86 -24.06
N GLY A 578 19.86 54.31 -24.74
CA GLY A 578 19.51 54.67 -26.11
C GLY A 578 20.47 54.12 -27.18
N ILE A 579 21.48 53.34 -26.77
CA ILE A 579 22.45 52.71 -27.66
C ILE A 579 21.79 51.55 -28.42
N LYS A 580 21.80 51.61 -29.76
CA LYS A 580 21.31 50.52 -30.63
C LYS A 580 22.44 49.54 -30.94
N LEU A 581 22.16 48.24 -30.90
CA LEU A 581 23.06 47.20 -31.39
C LEU A 581 22.58 46.71 -32.76
N VAL A 582 23.45 46.76 -33.77
CA VAL A 582 23.14 46.31 -35.12
C VAL A 582 24.23 45.38 -35.62
N GLY A 583 23.87 44.15 -35.97
CA GLY A 583 24.77 43.21 -36.64
C GLY A 583 24.96 43.59 -38.11
N VAL A 584 26.20 43.73 -38.56
CA VAL A 584 26.56 44.06 -39.95
C VAL A 584 27.75 43.22 -40.40
N THR A 585 27.90 42.97 -41.70
CA THR A 585 29.14 42.41 -42.24
C THR A 585 30.19 43.50 -42.45
N GLN A 586 31.47 43.13 -42.57
CA GLN A 586 32.56 44.09 -42.79
C GLN A 586 32.33 44.95 -44.05
N ALA A 587 31.78 44.36 -45.11
CA ALA A 587 31.43 45.07 -46.34
C ALA A 587 30.28 46.08 -46.12
N GLN A 588 29.26 45.71 -45.35
CA GLN A 588 28.14 46.60 -45.02
C GLN A 588 28.58 47.75 -44.11
N TYR A 589 29.43 47.49 -43.12
CA TYR A 589 29.98 48.52 -42.25
C TYR A 589 30.85 49.53 -43.01
N GLY A 590 31.65 49.05 -43.97
CA GLY A 590 32.48 49.90 -44.84
C GLY A 590 31.67 50.78 -45.81
N ALA A 591 30.46 50.34 -46.18
CA ALA A 591 29.57 51.07 -47.09
C ALA A 591 28.71 52.15 -46.41
N LEU A 592 28.73 52.26 -45.08
CA LEU A 592 27.96 53.27 -44.35
C LEU A 592 28.53 54.67 -44.59
N LYS A 593 27.74 55.54 -45.23
CA LYS A 593 28.10 56.95 -45.50
C LYS A 593 28.31 57.77 -44.23
N THR A 594 27.57 57.46 -43.16
CA THR A 594 27.65 58.09 -41.84
C THR A 594 27.37 57.04 -40.78
N LYS A 595 28.18 57.00 -39.72
CA LYS A 595 28.03 56.05 -38.61
C LYS A 595 27.34 56.76 -37.46
N ASP A 596 26.17 56.26 -37.07
CA ASP A 596 25.40 56.79 -35.95
C ASP A 596 26.20 56.62 -34.64
N PRO A 597 26.56 57.71 -33.94
CA PRO A 597 27.32 57.66 -32.70
C PRO A 597 26.57 56.95 -31.55
N ASN A 598 25.26 56.78 -31.67
CA ASN A 598 24.44 56.03 -30.70
C ASN A 598 24.15 54.58 -31.15
N THR A 599 24.87 54.07 -32.14
CA THR A 599 24.74 52.68 -32.60
C THR A 599 26.08 51.94 -32.52
N ILE A 600 26.12 50.84 -31.76
CA ILE A 600 27.22 49.90 -31.76
C ILE A 600 26.99 48.88 -32.89
N TYR A 601 27.87 48.90 -33.88
CA TYR A 601 27.85 47.97 -34.99
C TYR A 601 28.69 46.74 -34.64
N VAL A 602 28.02 45.60 -34.50
CA VAL A 602 28.67 44.32 -34.24
C VAL A 602 29.02 43.71 -35.58
N ILE A 603 30.31 43.72 -35.92
CA ILE A 603 30.78 43.15 -37.17
C ILE A 603 30.95 41.65 -36.97
N GLY A 604 30.06 40.87 -37.59
CA GLY A 604 30.20 39.42 -37.70
C GLY A 604 31.09 39.06 -38.88
N ASP A 605 31.91 38.03 -38.70
CA ASP A 605 32.70 37.41 -39.77
C ASP A 605 31.82 36.86 -40.91
#